data_AF-A0A2N1BXT8-F1
#
_entry.id   AF-A0A2N1BXT8-F1
#
_cell.length_a   1.000
_cell.length_b   1.000
_cell.length_c   1.000
_cell.angle_alpha   90.00
_cell.angle_beta   90.00
_cell.angle_gamma   90.00
#
_symmetry.space_group_name_H-M   'P 1'
#
loop_
_entity.id
_entity.type
_entity.pdbx_description
1 polymer ?
#
loop_
_entity_poly.entity_id
_entity_poly.type
_entity_poly.pdbx_seq_one_letter_code
_entity_poly.pdbx_strand_id
1 'polypeptide(L)'
;MSVSINHCPICGFKADESYTSVLELRCSYDICDCCGCEYGHDDDLKFYADWVKDGCVWFEAKAQPQGWTLDDQVRNQIRPWPPK
;
A
#
# COMPACT_ATOMS: atom_id res chain seq x y z
N MET A 1 -12.87 13.71 -12.80
CA MET A 1 -12.62 13.84 -11.36
C MET A 1 -11.19 13.41 -11.13
N SER A 2 -10.33 14.28 -10.60
CA SER A 2 -8.97 13.92 -10.23
C SER A 2 -9.02 12.88 -9.12
N VAL A 3 -8.50 11.69 -9.37
CA VAL A 3 -8.42 10.62 -8.37
C VAL A 3 -7.21 10.93 -7.51
N SER A 4 -7.42 11.18 -6.21
CA SER A 4 -6.32 11.27 -5.27
C SER A 4 -6.11 9.92 -4.61
N ILE A 5 -4.96 9.30 -4.83
CA ILE A 5 -4.53 8.06 -4.18
C ILE A 5 -3.62 8.43 -3.02
N ASN A 6 -4.03 8.12 -1.81
CA ASN A 6 -3.32 8.46 -0.57
C ASN A 6 -3.15 7.24 0.35
N HIS A 7 -3.47 6.04 -0.13
CA HIS A 7 -3.23 4.79 0.57
C HIS A 7 -2.51 3.83 -0.35
N CYS A 8 -1.62 3.03 0.21
CA CYS A 8 -1.00 1.90 -0.44
C CYS A 8 -2.10 1.01 -1.02
N PRO A 9 -2.11 0.76 -2.34
CA PRO A 9 -3.15 -0.04 -2.96
C PRO A 9 -3.12 -1.49 -2.44
N ILE A 10 -1.95 -1.95 -1.97
CA ILE A 10 -1.71 -3.32 -1.52
C ILE A 10 -2.18 -3.55 -0.09
N CYS A 11 -1.75 -2.74 0.88
CA CYS A 11 -2.04 -3.01 2.29
C CYS A 11 -3.03 -2.01 2.91
N GLY A 12 -3.35 -0.91 2.23
CA GLY A 12 -4.23 0.15 2.71
C GLY A 12 -3.59 1.12 3.72
N PHE A 13 -2.27 1.04 3.94
CA PHE A 13 -1.58 2.02 4.77
C PHE A 13 -1.58 3.41 4.12
N LYS A 14 -1.76 4.47 4.88
CA LYS A 14 -1.76 5.84 4.35
C LYS A 14 -0.35 6.20 3.87
N ALA A 15 -0.23 6.60 2.61
CA ALA A 15 1.03 7.08 2.04
C ALA A 15 1.34 8.50 2.55
N ASP A 16 2.63 8.84 2.61
CA ASP A 16 3.08 10.18 2.98
C ASP A 16 2.70 11.22 1.93
N GLU A 17 2.81 10.85 0.65
CA GLU A 17 2.41 11.67 -0.48
C GLU A 17 1.07 11.20 -1.07
N SER A 18 0.39 12.13 -1.76
CA SER A 18 -0.84 11.83 -2.50
C SER A 18 -0.55 11.87 -4.00
N TYR A 19 -0.94 10.83 -4.71
CA TYR A 19 -0.76 10.71 -6.15
C TYR A 19 -2.05 11.07 -6.88
N THR A 20 -1.96 11.71 -8.04
CA THR A 20 -3.13 12.16 -8.82
C THR A 20 -3.60 11.16 -9.86
N SER A 21 -2.86 10.06 -10.05
CA SER A 21 -3.23 8.97 -10.94
C SER A 21 -2.54 7.65 -10.58
N VAL A 22 -3.06 6.53 -11.12
CA VAL A 22 -2.41 5.22 -11.02
C VAL A 22 -1.05 5.22 -11.72
N LEU A 23 -0.91 5.93 -12.85
CA LEU A 23 0.35 6.02 -13.57
C LEU A 23 1.41 6.73 -12.73
N GLU A 24 1.04 7.83 -12.07
CA GLU A 24 1.94 8.58 -11.19
C GLU A 24 2.41 7.72 -10.02
N LEU A 25 1.49 7.04 -9.32
CA LEU A 25 1.85 6.13 -8.22
C LEU A 25 2.79 5.01 -8.70
N ARG A 26 2.48 4.36 -9.83
CA ARG A 26 3.30 3.24 -10.34
C ARG A 26 4.63 3.68 -10.94
N CYS A 27 4.80 4.97 -11.25
CA CYS A 27 6.07 5.54 -11.70
C CYS A 27 6.82 6.28 -10.60
N SER A 28 6.29 6.33 -9.37
CA SER A 28 7.00 6.96 -8.25
C SER A 28 8.10 6.05 -7.69
N TYR A 29 7.92 4.72 -7.79
CA TYR A 29 8.79 3.71 -7.19
C TYR A 29 8.95 3.89 -5.67
N ASP A 30 7.97 4.55 -5.03
CA ASP A 30 7.97 4.66 -3.58
C ASP A 30 7.72 3.30 -2.94
N ILE A 31 8.24 3.15 -1.73
CA ILE A 31 8.12 1.94 -0.94
C ILE A 31 7.13 2.19 0.20
N CYS A 32 6.14 1.32 0.35
CA CYS A 32 5.21 1.41 1.47
C CYS A 32 5.90 1.03 2.79
N ASP A 33 5.95 1.95 3.75
CA ASP A 33 6.51 1.69 5.10
C ASP A 33 5.84 0.53 5.85
N CYS A 34 4.57 0.24 5.54
CA CYS A 34 3.87 -0.88 6.14
C CYS A 34 4.22 -2.21 5.46
N CYS A 35 3.86 -2.42 4.20
CA CYS A 35 4.02 -3.75 3.59
C CYS A 35 5.35 -3.95 2.86
N GLY A 36 6.11 -2.90 2.59
CA GLY A 36 7.37 -2.95 1.84
C GLY A 36 7.22 -3.04 0.33
N CYS A 37 6.00 -2.88 -0.20
CA CYS A 37 5.76 -2.92 -1.64
C CYS A 37 6.42 -1.73 -2.33
N GLU A 38 7.27 -1.96 -3.33
CA GLU A 38 7.70 -0.94 -4.28
C GLU A 38 6.64 -0.76 -5.38
N TYR A 39 6.11 0.45 -5.53
CA TYR A 39 5.06 0.71 -6.50
C TYR A 39 5.55 0.61 -7.95
N GLY A 40 4.79 -0.09 -8.80
CA GLY A 40 5.16 -0.37 -10.18
C GLY A 40 6.03 -1.60 -10.38
N HIS A 41 6.60 -2.17 -9.31
CA HIS A 41 7.43 -3.37 -9.34
C HIS A 41 6.79 -4.56 -8.61
N ASP A 42 6.46 -4.37 -7.33
CA ASP A 42 5.96 -5.42 -6.43
C ASP A 42 4.43 -5.40 -6.29
N ASP A 43 3.75 -4.46 -6.94
CA ASP A 43 2.35 -4.11 -6.69
C ASP A 43 1.34 -5.09 -7.31
N ASP A 44 1.48 -6.38 -6.97
CA ASP A 44 0.65 -7.48 -7.45
C ASP A 44 -0.03 -8.28 -6.31
N LEU A 45 -0.84 -9.27 -6.70
CA LEU A 45 -1.56 -10.13 -5.75
C LEU A 45 -0.64 -11.13 -5.02
N LYS A 46 0.49 -11.51 -5.62
CA LYS A 46 1.44 -12.44 -5.02
C LYS A 46 2.14 -11.77 -3.84
N PHE A 47 2.60 -10.54 -4.01
CA PHE A 47 3.20 -9.76 -2.93
C PHE A 47 2.25 -9.63 -1.73
N TYR A 48 0.98 -9.31 -1.99
CA TYR A 48 -0.03 -9.25 -0.93
C TYR A 48 -0.18 -10.59 -0.19
N ALA A 49 -0.25 -11.71 -0.92
CA ALA A 49 -0.39 -13.03 -0.33
C ALA A 49 0.82 -13.41 0.54
N ASP A 50 2.04 -13.08 0.10
CA ASP A 50 3.26 -13.32 0.86
C ASP A 50 3.30 -12.46 2.13
N TRP A 51 2.97 -11.16 2.04
CA TRP A 51 2.87 -10.26 3.20
C TRP A 51 1.86 -10.75 4.24
N VAL A 52 0.69 -11.23 3.79
CA VAL A 52 -0.33 -11.82 4.67
C VAL A 52 0.17 -13.11 5.32
N LYS A 53 0.80 -13.99 4.54
CA LYS A 53 1.36 -15.27 5.02
C LYS A 53 2.41 -15.05 6.11
N ASP A 54 3.20 -14.00 5.99
CA ASP A 54 4.25 -13.65 6.95
C ASP A 54 3.71 -12.92 8.20
N GLY A 55 2.38 -12.71 8.28
CA GLY A 55 1.73 -12.12 9.45
C GLY A 55 1.56 -10.60 9.38
N CYS A 56 1.55 -10.03 8.17
CA CYS A 56 1.39 -8.60 7.93
C CYS A 56 2.47 -7.76 8.65
N VAL A 57 3.71 -8.25 8.62
CA VAL A 57 4.86 -7.61 9.26
C VAL A 57 5.12 -6.25 8.64
N TRP A 58 5.47 -5.28 9.49
CA TRP A 58 5.83 -3.94 9.05
C TRP A 58 7.24 -3.93 8.46
N PHE A 59 7.39 -3.33 7.27
CA PHE A 59 8.69 -3.15 6.63
C PHE A 59 9.56 -2.18 7.43
N GLU A 60 9.02 -1.01 7.78
CA GLU A 60 9.64 -0.06 8.70
C GLU A 60 8.90 -0.09 10.05
N ALA A 61 9.40 -0.89 10.98
CA ALA A 61 8.77 -1.11 12.28
C ALA A 61 8.58 0.19 13.08
N LYS A 62 9.47 1.19 12.92
CA LYS A 62 9.35 2.48 13.64
C LYS A 62 8.24 3.38 13.08
N ALA A 63 7.74 3.10 11.88
CA ALA A 63 6.65 3.84 11.25
C ALA A 63 5.27 3.38 11.72
N GLN A 64 5.17 2.25 12.44
CA GLN A 64 3.90 1.73 12.94
C GLN A 64 3.26 2.71 13.94
N PRO A 65 2.06 3.25 13.64
CA PRO A 65 1.37 4.15 14.54
C PRO A 65 0.96 3.47 15.86
N GLN A 66 0.98 4.23 16.95
CA GLN A 66 0.43 3.74 18.22
C GLN A 66 -1.08 3.46 18.07
N GLY A 67 -1.51 2.29 18.53
CA GLY A 67 -2.91 1.87 18.42
C GLY A 67 -3.32 1.40 17.03
N TRP A 68 -2.36 1.16 16.13
CA TRP A 68 -2.62 0.58 14.82
C TRP A 68 -3.35 -0.77 14.90
N THR A 69 -4.33 -0.97 14.01
CA THR A 69 -4.98 -2.26 13.80
C THR A 69 -4.94 -2.65 12.33
N LEU A 70 -4.73 -3.93 12.04
CA LEU A 70 -4.74 -4.44 10.67
C LEU A 70 -6.12 -4.27 10.02
N ASP A 71 -7.20 -4.49 10.78
CA ASP A 71 -8.57 -4.45 10.27
C ASP A 71 -8.96 -3.06 9.73
N ASP A 72 -8.55 -2.00 10.43
CA ASP A 72 -8.79 -0.63 9.96
C ASP A 72 -7.98 -0.31 8.69
N GLN A 73 -6.75 -0.82 8.61
CA GLN A 73 -5.86 -0.55 7.48
C GLN A 73 -6.37 -1.22 6.19
N VAL A 74 -6.71 -2.51 6.24
CA VAL A 74 -7.07 -3.27 5.03
C VAL A 74 -8.36 -2.77 4.38
N ARG A 75 -9.23 -2.07 5.12
CA ARG A 75 -10.43 -1.41 4.58
C ARG A 75 -10.12 -0.29 3.56
N ASN A 76 -8.89 0.25 3.57
CA ASN A 76 -8.46 1.30 2.65
C ASN A 76 -7.70 0.77 1.42
N GLN A 77 -7.61 -0.55 1.24
CA GLN A 77 -7.01 -1.14 0.04
C GLN A 77 -7.76 -0.71 -1.21
N ILE A 78 -7.01 -0.56 -2.30
CA ILE A 78 -7.58 -0.31 -3.62
C ILE A 78 -7.55 -1.63 -4.37
N ARG A 79 -8.74 -2.22 -4.59
CA ARG A 79 -8.90 -3.51 -5.27
C ARG A 79 -10.03 -3.43 -6.29
N PRO A 80 -9.89 -4.07 -7.47
CA PRO A 80 -8.68 -4.75 -7.95
C PRO A 80 -7.55 -3.75 -8.22
N TRP A 81 -6.30 -4.20 -8.08
CA TRP A 81 -5.10 -3.41 -8.39
C TRP A 81 -4.21 -4.16 -9.39
N PRO A 82 -3.68 -3.46 -10.42
CA PRO A 82 -4.11 -2.13 -10.85
C PRO A 82 -5.57 -2.12 -11.33
N PRO A 83 -6.34 -1.03 -11.13
CA PRO A 83 -7.71 -0.94 -11.63
C PRO A 83 -7.72 -0.95 -13.16
N LYS A 84 -8.72 -1.62 -13.75
CA LYS A 84 -8.91 -1.71 -15.20
C LYS A 84 -9.58 -0.47 -15.76
#